data_AF-A0A0K6IKR9-F1
#
_entry.id   AF-A0A0K6IKR9-F1
#
_cell.length_a   1.000
_cell.length_b   1.000
_cell.length_c   1.000
_cell.angle_alpha   90.00
_cell.angle_beta   90.00
_cell.angle_gamma   90.00
#
_symmetry.space_group_name_H-M   'P 1'
#
loop_
_entity.id
_entity.type
_entity.pdbx_description
1 polymer ?
#
loop_
_entity_poly.entity_id
_entity_poly.type
_entity_poly.pdbx_seq_one_letter_code
_entity_poly.pdbx_strand_id
1 'polypeptide(L)'
;MHNTKSSISVIKELFTRLLVSSFFIFLLITTITLIRGIASDIRHPLSSDDWLWVIYFLIFWNGVPAFIASVISGLTRLTDFKSYMICVFIQMLAFYIYMYKAANIEGNELASSPFILLIYMAIPLALIYYPVFFFKKSWIYKFLKQVLKQ
;
A
#
# COMPACT_ATOMS: atom_id res chain seq x y z
N MET A 1 -6.17 32.17 11.71
CA MET A 1 -4.86 32.17 11.01
C MET A 1 -4.63 30.80 10.40
N HIS A 2 -4.84 30.67 9.08
CA HIS A 2 -4.48 29.45 8.36
C HIS A 2 -2.96 29.46 8.23
N ASN A 3 -2.26 28.71 9.08
CA ASN A 3 -0.82 28.58 8.99
C ASN A 3 -0.53 27.79 7.70
N THR A 4 -0.25 28.48 6.61
CA THR A 4 0.03 27.89 5.30
C THR A 4 1.38 27.19 5.40
N LYS A 5 1.35 25.88 5.69
CA LYS A 5 2.53 25.02 5.59
C LYS A 5 3.17 25.25 4.21
N SER A 6 4.47 25.55 4.20
CA SER A 6 5.25 25.64 2.95
C SER A 6 5.04 24.36 2.14
N SER A 7 4.86 24.49 0.82
CA SER A 7 4.67 23.36 -0.11
C SER A 7 5.78 22.30 0.03
N ILE A 8 7.01 22.74 0.30
CA ILE A 8 8.17 21.86 0.56
C ILE A 8 7.94 21.01 1.82
N SER A 9 7.35 21.58 2.87
CA SER A 9 7.06 20.85 4.10
C SER A 9 5.97 19.79 3.92
N VAL A 10 5.00 20.04 3.03
CA VAL A 10 3.94 19.10 2.69
C VAL A 10 4.51 17.93 1.88
N ILE A 11 5.34 18.23 0.87
CA ILE A 11 6.02 17.21 0.06
C ILE A 11 6.91 16.31 0.94
N LYS A 12 7.72 16.91 1.83
CA LYS A 12 8.55 16.15 2.79
C LYS A 12 7.70 15.26 3.69
N GLU A 13 6.55 15.75 4.15
CA GLU A 13 5.63 14.99 4.98
C GLU A 13 5.02 13.79 4.24
N LEU A 14 4.59 13.98 2.99
CA LEU A 14 4.06 12.90 2.15
C LEU A 14 5.12 11.85 1.84
N PHE A 15 6.34 12.27 1.53
CA PHE A 15 7.44 11.35 1.27
C PHE A 15 7.80 10.53 2.52
N THR A 16 7.79 11.17 3.69
CA THR A 16 8.00 10.47 4.98
C THR A 16 6.92 9.43 5.24
N ARG A 17 5.64 9.77 4.98
CA ARG A 17 4.52 8.83 5.12
C ARG A 17 4.65 7.66 4.16
N LEU A 18 5.01 7.90 2.89
CA LEU A 18 5.28 6.85 1.90
C LEU A 18 6.41 5.92 2.35
N LEU A 19 7.55 6.46 2.82
CA LEU A 19 8.65 5.65 3.31
C LEU A 19 8.28 4.80 4.51
N VAL A 20 7.63 5.40 5.52
CA VAL A 20 7.22 4.68 6.74
C VAL A 20 6.22 3.58 6.42
N SER A 21 5.18 3.88 5.64
CA SER A 21 4.18 2.89 5.24
C SER A 21 4.77 1.76 4.38
N SER A 22 5.71 2.09 3.49
CA SER A 22 6.45 1.09 2.71
C SER A 22 7.32 0.19 3.59
N PHE A 23 7.97 0.76 4.59
CA PHE A 23 8.76 0.00 5.56
C PHE A 23 7.90 -0.95 6.40
N PHE A 24 6.69 -0.54 6.79
CA PHE A 24 5.73 -1.44 7.45
C PHE A 24 5.30 -2.59 6.55
N ILE A 25 5.01 -2.34 5.27
CA ILE A 25 4.71 -3.40 4.29
C ILE A 25 5.90 -4.36 4.16
N PHE A 26 7.11 -3.83 4.02
CA PHE A 26 8.33 -4.62 3.93
C PHE A 26 8.47 -5.54 5.15
N LEU A 27 8.43 -5.00 6.36
CA LEU A 27 8.52 -5.78 7.59
C LEU A 27 7.44 -6.86 7.70
N LEU A 28 6.20 -6.52 7.36
CA LEU A 28 5.08 -7.46 7.41
C LEU A 28 5.32 -8.66 6.49
N ILE A 29 5.64 -8.40 5.21
CA ILE A 29 5.85 -9.48 4.23
C ILE A 29 7.11 -10.28 4.57
N THR A 30 8.21 -9.64 4.96
CA THR A 30 9.41 -10.35 5.41
C THR A 30 9.11 -11.27 6.60
N THR A 31 8.31 -10.82 7.56
CA THR A 31 7.90 -11.63 8.72
C THR A 31 7.07 -12.83 8.28
N ILE A 32 6.09 -12.63 7.40
CA ILE A 32 5.27 -13.73 6.85
C ILE A 32 6.15 -14.74 6.11
N THR A 33 7.07 -14.26 5.27
CA THR A 33 8.01 -15.12 4.54
C THR A 33 8.90 -15.91 5.49
N LEU A 34 9.40 -15.29 6.56
CA LEU A 34 10.25 -15.95 7.56
C LEU A 34 9.48 -17.02 8.34
N ILE A 35 8.25 -16.71 8.79
CA ILE A 35 7.36 -17.68 9.46
C ILE A 35 7.06 -18.86 8.54
N ARG A 36 6.74 -18.59 7.27
CA ARG A 36 6.51 -19.62 6.26
C ARG A 36 7.77 -20.47 6.04
N GLY A 37 8.94 -19.85 5.95
CA GLY A 37 10.21 -20.54 5.83
C GLY A 37 10.49 -21.49 6.99
N ILE A 38 10.22 -21.06 8.23
CA ILE A 38 10.34 -21.90 9.44
C ILE A 38 9.34 -23.05 9.41
N ALA A 39 8.07 -22.77 9.07
CA ALA A 39 6.99 -23.75 9.14
C ALA A 39 7.06 -24.82 8.04
N SER A 40 7.65 -24.51 6.90
CA SER A 40 7.60 -25.35 5.69
C SER A 40 8.87 -26.16 5.43
N ASP A 41 9.87 -26.13 6.34
CA ASP A 41 11.16 -26.86 6.25
C ASP A 41 11.75 -26.89 4.82
N ILE A 42 11.68 -25.74 4.13
CA ILE A 42 11.88 -25.65 2.69
C ILE A 42 13.39 -25.72 2.40
N ARG A 43 13.87 -26.88 1.92
CA ARG A 43 15.28 -27.08 1.53
C ARG A 43 15.71 -26.33 0.27
N HIS A 44 14.75 -25.89 -0.56
CA HIS A 44 15.02 -25.12 -1.79
C HIS A 44 14.02 -23.96 -1.94
N PRO A 45 14.47 -22.70 -2.02
CA PRO A 45 13.56 -21.59 -2.25
C PRO A 45 12.86 -21.77 -3.61
N LEU A 46 11.53 -21.84 -3.60
CA LEU A 46 10.73 -21.85 -4.82
C LEU A 46 10.99 -20.56 -5.59
N SER A 47 11.51 -20.65 -6.83
CA SER A 47 11.85 -19.45 -7.63
C SER A 47 10.62 -18.64 -8.06
N SER A 48 9.40 -19.17 -7.90
CA SER A 48 8.15 -18.46 -8.18
C SER A 48 7.59 -17.68 -6.97
N ASP A 49 8.23 -17.76 -5.80
CA ASP A 49 7.84 -17.09 -4.54
C ASP A 49 8.79 -15.90 -4.24
N ASP A 50 9.10 -15.08 -5.25
CA ASP A 50 9.93 -13.90 -5.04
C ASP A 50 9.10 -12.81 -4.33
N TRP A 51 9.05 -12.95 -3.01
CA TRP A 51 8.36 -12.09 -2.05
C TRP A 51 8.77 -10.62 -2.15
N LEU A 52 9.93 -10.31 -2.74
CA LEU A 52 10.34 -8.93 -3.04
C LEU A 52 9.42 -8.29 -4.07
N TRP A 53 9.01 -9.00 -5.12
CA TRP A 53 8.03 -8.49 -6.09
C TRP A 53 6.68 -8.24 -5.45
N VAL A 54 6.26 -9.11 -4.52
CA VAL A 54 5.03 -8.92 -3.74
C VAL A 54 5.12 -7.65 -2.90
N ILE A 55 6.26 -7.39 -2.26
CA ILE A 55 6.50 -6.14 -1.52
C ILE A 55 6.40 -4.93 -2.44
N TYR A 56 7.14 -4.91 -3.56
CA TYR A 56 7.12 -3.79 -4.49
C TYR A 56 5.71 -3.55 -5.02
N PHE A 57 5.02 -4.61 -5.40
CA PHE A 57 3.64 -4.54 -5.85
C PHE A 57 2.73 -3.92 -4.78
N LEU A 58 2.76 -4.41 -3.54
CA LEU A 58 1.91 -3.90 -2.46
C LEU A 58 2.23 -2.45 -2.09
N ILE A 59 3.50 -2.04 -2.14
CA ILE A 59 3.92 -0.65 -1.93
C ILE A 59 3.30 0.25 -3.00
N PHE A 60 3.44 -0.11 -4.27
CA PHE A 60 2.85 0.67 -5.36
C PHE A 60 1.33 0.66 -5.30
N TRP A 61 0.73 -0.52 -5.12
CA TRP A 61 -0.70 -0.75 -5.11
C TRP A 61 -1.41 0.08 -4.03
N ASN A 62 -0.83 0.18 -2.83
CA ASN A 62 -1.43 0.94 -1.73
C ASN A 62 -0.93 2.40 -1.67
N GLY A 63 0.31 2.65 -2.09
CA GLY A 63 0.96 3.97 -2.02
C GLY A 63 0.40 4.97 -3.03
N VAL A 64 0.16 4.55 -4.27
CA VAL A 64 -0.39 5.41 -5.33
C VAL A 64 -1.74 6.04 -4.93
N PRO A 65 -2.77 5.28 -4.49
CA PRO A 65 -4.05 5.87 -4.14
C PRO A 65 -3.95 6.76 -2.91
N ALA A 66 -3.09 6.44 -1.94
CA ALA A 66 -2.87 7.25 -0.75
C ALA A 66 -2.19 8.59 -1.06
N PHE A 67 -1.21 8.58 -1.98
CA PHE A 67 -0.53 9.78 -2.44
C PHE A 67 -1.50 10.70 -3.19
N ILE A 68 -2.24 10.18 -4.18
CA ILE A 68 -3.22 10.94 -4.95
C ILE A 68 -4.31 11.49 -4.02
N ALA A 69 -4.81 10.68 -3.09
CA ALA A 69 -5.82 11.10 -2.13
C ALA A 69 -5.38 12.29 -1.27
N SER A 70 -4.10 12.32 -0.88
CA SER A 70 -3.52 13.43 -0.10
C SER A 70 -3.41 14.72 -0.91
N VAL A 71 -3.19 14.62 -2.22
CA VAL A 71 -3.21 15.77 -3.13
C VAL A 71 -4.66 16.26 -3.30
N ILE A 72 -5.60 15.35 -3.56
CA ILE A 72 -7.02 15.69 -3.73
C ILE A 72 -7.59 16.33 -2.46
N SER A 73 -7.34 15.78 -1.28
CA SER A 73 -7.82 16.36 -0.02
C SER A 73 -7.18 17.72 0.28
N GLY A 74 -5.95 17.96 -0.17
CA GLY A 74 -5.31 19.28 -0.08
C GLY A 74 -5.89 20.32 -1.03
N LEU A 75 -6.42 19.90 -2.19
CA LEU A 75 -6.99 20.79 -3.21
C LEU A 75 -8.51 20.97 -3.10
N THR A 76 -9.19 20.08 -2.38
CA THR A 76 -10.65 20.04 -2.28
C THR A 76 -11.12 20.13 -0.83
N ARG A 77 -12.45 20.17 -0.62
CA ARG A 77 -13.05 20.10 0.73
C ARG A 77 -13.30 18.67 1.21
N LEU A 78 -12.80 17.66 0.47
CA LEU A 78 -12.96 16.27 0.84
C LEU A 78 -12.03 15.89 1.98
N THR A 79 -12.51 15.02 2.88
CA THR A 79 -11.66 14.46 3.93
C THR A 79 -10.67 13.46 3.32
N ASP A 80 -9.49 13.31 3.94
CA ASP A 80 -8.46 12.34 3.53
C ASP A 80 -9.05 10.94 3.31
N PHE A 81 -9.93 10.49 4.21
CA PHE A 81 -10.60 9.20 4.10
C PHE A 81 -11.49 9.10 2.85
N LYS A 82 -12.31 10.12 2.57
CA LYS A 82 -13.19 10.11 1.40
C LYS A 82 -12.37 10.13 0.11
N SER A 83 -11.37 10.99 0.01
CA SER A 83 -10.46 11.04 -1.13
C SER A 83 -9.77 9.68 -1.34
N TYR A 84 -9.31 9.05 -0.25
CA TYR A 84 -8.66 7.75 -0.31
C TYR A 84 -9.57 6.64 -0.81
N MET A 85 -10.79 6.52 -0.24
CA MET A 85 -11.74 5.50 -0.67
C MET A 85 -12.15 5.68 -2.14
N ILE A 86 -12.29 6.92 -2.62
CA ILE A 86 -12.56 7.19 -4.04
C ILE A 86 -11.40 6.72 -4.91
N CYS A 87 -10.15 7.05 -4.56
CA CYS A 87 -8.97 6.61 -5.31
C CYS A 87 -8.85 5.09 -5.34
N VAL A 88 -9.05 4.42 -4.21
CA VAL A 88 -9.05 2.95 -4.11
C VAL A 88 -10.13 2.35 -4.99
N PHE A 89 -11.35 2.91 -4.98
CA PHE A 89 -12.45 2.43 -5.81
C PHE A 89 -12.17 2.58 -7.30
N ILE A 90 -11.62 3.73 -7.73
CA ILE A 90 -11.23 3.98 -9.13
C ILE A 90 -10.13 3.00 -9.56
N GLN A 91 -9.10 2.82 -8.74
CA GLN A 91 -8.02 1.88 -9.02
C GLN A 91 -8.55 0.44 -9.13
N MET A 92 -9.48 0.06 -8.26
CA MET A 92 -10.15 -1.24 -8.29
C MET A 92 -10.96 -1.45 -9.55
N LEU A 93 -11.75 -0.47 -9.95
CA LEU A 93 -12.54 -0.54 -11.18
C LEU A 93 -11.64 -0.65 -12.42
N ALA A 94 -10.57 0.14 -12.48
CA ALA A 94 -9.59 0.09 -13.56
C ALA A 94 -8.92 -1.29 -13.64
N PHE A 95 -8.55 -1.86 -12.49
CA PHE A 95 -7.95 -3.19 -12.41
C PHE A 95 -8.93 -4.28 -12.82
N TYR A 96 -10.18 -4.22 -12.38
CA TYR A 96 -11.23 -5.15 -12.80
C TYR A 96 -11.42 -5.12 -14.33
N ILE A 97 -11.52 -3.93 -14.93
CA ILE A 97 -11.67 -3.78 -16.39
C ILE A 97 -10.45 -4.36 -17.12
N TYR A 98 -9.25 -4.10 -16.62
CA TYR A 98 -8.02 -4.67 -17.19
C TYR A 98 -8.03 -6.20 -17.13
N MET A 99 -8.32 -6.78 -15.95
CA MET A 99 -8.39 -8.22 -15.76
C MET A 99 -9.45 -8.86 -16.65
N TYR A 100 -10.63 -8.25 -16.75
CA TYR A 100 -11.70 -8.73 -17.62
C TYR A 100 -11.27 -8.74 -19.09
N LYS A 101 -10.62 -7.68 -19.57
CA LYS A 101 -10.09 -7.64 -20.95
C LYS A 101 -9.01 -8.69 -21.18
N ALA A 102 -8.08 -8.82 -20.24
CA ALA A 102 -6.98 -9.78 -20.35
C ALA A 102 -7.49 -11.22 -20.34
N ALA A 103 -8.45 -11.54 -19.47
CA ALA A 103 -9.05 -12.87 -19.35
C ALA A 103 -9.81 -13.32 -20.61
N ASN A 104 -10.30 -12.39 -21.42
CA ASN A 104 -11.00 -12.68 -22.68
C ASN A 104 -10.06 -12.85 -23.89
N ILE A 105 -8.74 -12.77 -23.69
CA ILE A 105 -7.76 -13.08 -24.75
C ILE A 105 -7.58 -14.61 -24.79
N GLU A 106 -7.75 -15.21 -25.97
CA GLU A 106 -7.59 -16.66 -26.14
C GLU A 106 -6.19 -17.13 -25.71
N GLY A 107 -6.15 -18.20 -24.91
CA GLY A 107 -4.92 -18.74 -24.33
C GLY A 107 -4.42 -18.02 -23.08
N ASN A 108 -5.15 -17.01 -22.57
CA ASN A 108 -4.75 -16.32 -21.35
C ASN A 108 -5.32 -16.98 -20.08
N GLU A 109 -4.43 -17.51 -19.23
CA GLU A 109 -4.79 -18.12 -17.95
C GLU A 109 -4.97 -17.10 -16.81
N LEU A 110 -5.08 -15.80 -17.12
CA LEU A 110 -5.26 -14.77 -16.08
C LEU A 110 -6.53 -14.99 -15.22
N ALA A 111 -7.56 -15.63 -15.78
CA ALA A 111 -8.80 -15.94 -15.07
C ALA A 111 -8.60 -16.95 -13.91
N SER A 112 -7.61 -17.84 -14.01
CA SER A 112 -7.23 -18.79 -12.95
C SER A 112 -6.11 -18.25 -12.05
N SER A 113 -5.60 -17.04 -12.33
CA SER A 113 -4.47 -16.47 -11.60
C SER A 113 -4.85 -15.96 -10.19
N PRO A 114 -3.90 -15.97 -9.24
CA PRO A 114 -4.11 -15.40 -7.92
C PRO A 114 -4.37 -13.88 -7.94
N PHE A 115 -4.17 -13.19 -9.06
CA PHE A 115 -4.47 -11.76 -9.19
C PHE A 115 -5.96 -11.45 -9.01
N ILE A 116 -6.87 -12.40 -9.27
CA ILE A 116 -8.29 -12.20 -9.00
C ILE A 116 -8.59 -12.12 -7.50
N LEU A 117 -7.80 -12.81 -6.65
CA LEU A 117 -7.90 -12.66 -5.20
C LEU A 117 -7.59 -11.23 -4.74
N LEU A 118 -6.77 -10.50 -5.50
CA LEU A 118 -6.46 -9.12 -5.18
C LEU A 118 -7.71 -8.22 -5.23
N ILE A 119 -8.68 -8.54 -6.11
CA ILE A 119 -9.94 -7.81 -6.20
C ILE A 119 -10.73 -7.97 -4.90
N TYR A 120 -10.76 -9.19 -4.34
CA TYR A 120 -11.43 -9.46 -3.07
C TYR A 120 -10.67 -8.89 -1.87
N MET A 121 -9.33 -8.89 -1.92
CA MET A 121 -8.47 -8.42 -0.83
C MET A 121 -8.21 -6.91 -0.85
N ALA A 122 -8.53 -6.21 -1.93
CA ALA A 122 -8.20 -4.79 -2.07
C ALA A 122 -8.87 -3.90 -1.03
N ILE A 123 -10.14 -4.14 -0.70
CA ILE A 123 -10.84 -3.35 0.34
C ILE A 123 -10.21 -3.61 1.72
N PRO A 124 -10.04 -4.87 2.18
CA PRO A 124 -9.29 -5.15 3.41
C PRO A 124 -7.90 -4.52 3.44
N LEU A 125 -7.12 -4.66 2.37
CA LEU A 125 -5.78 -4.09 2.26
C LEU A 125 -5.80 -2.56 2.37
N ALA A 126 -6.73 -1.90 1.68
CA ALA A 126 -6.88 -0.46 1.75
C ALA A 126 -7.28 0.02 3.16
N LEU A 127 -8.20 -0.68 3.82
CA LEU A 127 -8.63 -0.35 5.19
C LEU A 127 -7.49 -0.49 6.20
N ILE A 128 -6.63 -1.50 6.04
CA ILE A 128 -5.43 -1.69 6.89
C ILE A 128 -4.38 -0.64 6.56
N TYR A 129 -4.19 -0.29 5.28
CA TYR A 129 -3.17 0.65 4.87
C TYR A 129 -3.50 2.11 5.19
N TYR A 130 -4.79 2.49 5.15
CA TYR A 130 -5.25 3.84 5.47
C TYR A 130 -4.68 4.38 6.78
N PRO A 131 -4.84 3.71 7.94
CA PRO A 131 -4.25 4.20 9.18
C PRO A 131 -2.73 4.27 9.06
N VAL A 132 -2.04 3.26 8.52
CA VAL A 132 -0.57 3.27 8.40
C VAL A 132 -0.06 4.50 7.65
N PHE A 133 -0.75 4.92 6.60
CA PHE A 133 -0.36 6.08 5.79
C PHE A 133 -0.79 7.42 6.39
N PHE A 134 -2.03 7.52 6.90
CA PHE A 134 -2.62 8.75 7.43
C PHE A 134 -2.41 8.93 8.94
N PHE A 135 -1.64 8.05 9.58
CA PHE A 135 -1.33 8.12 11.01
C PHE A 135 -0.72 9.47 11.37
N LYS A 136 -1.23 10.09 12.44
CA LYS A 136 -0.80 11.44 12.83
C LYS A 136 0.67 11.46 13.25
N LYS A 137 1.40 12.43 12.70
CA LYS A 137 2.82 12.76 12.93
C LYS A 137 3.26 12.71 14.39
N SER A 138 2.38 13.09 15.34
CA SER A 138 2.73 13.16 16.77
C SER A 138 3.09 11.80 17.37
N TRP A 139 2.54 10.71 16.85
CA TRP A 139 2.80 9.36 17.34
C TRP A 139 4.08 8.78 16.73
N ILE A 140 4.29 8.93 15.41
CA ILE A 140 5.52 8.49 14.73
C ILE A 140 6.75 9.20 15.32
N TYR A 141 6.65 10.49 15.60
CA TYR A 141 7.75 11.24 16.24
C TYR A 141 8.01 10.76 17.68
N LYS A 142 6.96 10.41 18.42
CA LYS A 142 7.10 9.79 19.76
C LYS A 142 7.74 8.41 19.68
N PHE A 143 7.30 7.57 18.73
CA PHE A 143 7.83 6.24 18.50
C PHE A 143 9.30 6.28 18.09
N LEU A 144 9.67 7.07 17.07
CA LEU A 144 11.07 7.23 16.63
C LEU A 144 11.95 7.82 17.75
N LYS A 145 11.45 8.79 18.52
CA LYS A 145 12.18 9.35 19.65
C LYS A 145 12.38 8.34 20.79
N GLN A 146 11.47 7.38 20.96
CA GLN A 146 11.63 6.29 21.92
C GLN A 146 12.66 5.27 21.44
N VAL A 147 12.62 4.90 20.16
CA VAL A 147 13.53 3.90 19.57
C VAL A 147 14.97 4.43 19.43
N LEU A 148 15.16 5.70 19.06
CA LEU A 148 16.49 6.31 18.88
C LEU A 148 17.14 6.83 20.18
N LYS A 149 16.47 6.68 21.33
CA LYS A 149 17.01 7.05 22.65
C LYS A 149 17.49 5.84 23.46
N GLN A 150 17.45 4.65 22.88
CA GLN A 150 18.17 3.47 23.36
C GLN A 150 19.49 3.37 22.60
#